data_AF-A0A1Y3BHC9-F1
#
_entry.id   AF-A0A1Y3BHC9-F1
#
_cell.length_a   1.000
_cell.length_b   1.000
_cell.length_c   1.000
_cell.angle_alpha   90.00
_cell.angle_beta   90.00
_cell.angle_gamma   90.00
#
_symmetry.space_group_name_H-M   'P 1'
#
loop_
_entity.id
_entity.type
_entity.pdbx_description
1 polymer ?
#
loop_
_entity_poly.entity_id
_entity_poly.type
_entity_poly.pdbx_seq_one_letter_code
_entity_poly.pdbx_strand_id
1 'polypeptide(L)'
;MLPNLPQYLISLLKLLLGSVSNLKSKNESHIVLADIMPPEPPINVVQSIKMKIDVNRHQEIIIKAISGIMILLLKHYKINHIYQFEYICQQLMFANCIPLIIKFLSQEMTEFVQSKNNIPVLDFPACVIGEQPELTSDTIELLSETQPYSWRNMFSSINLLRILNKLTKWKNCRIIMLVIFKSSQPLKRALRVRHSMFQLFVLKLLKIQAKFLGRQWRKSNMKTMSDIYSKVRHRL
;
A
#
# COMPACT_ATOMS: atom_id res chain seq x y z
N MET A 1 12.37 -22.68 -12.62
CA MET A 1 11.58 -21.45 -12.37
C MET A 1 10.34 -21.55 -13.24
N LEU A 2 9.15 -21.26 -12.71
CA LEU A 2 7.92 -21.27 -13.52
C LEU A 2 8.07 -20.27 -14.69
N PRO A 3 7.91 -20.71 -15.95
CA PRO A 3 8.26 -19.89 -17.12
C PRO A 3 7.48 -18.57 -17.19
N ASN A 4 6.21 -18.60 -16.79
CA ASN A 4 5.30 -17.44 -16.89
C ASN A 4 5.27 -16.57 -15.61
N LEU A 5 6.06 -16.90 -14.59
CA LEU A 5 6.05 -16.18 -13.32
C LEU A 5 6.37 -14.68 -13.43
N PRO A 6 7.37 -14.24 -14.23
CA PRO A 6 7.60 -12.80 -14.43
C PRO A 6 6.38 -12.09 -15.00
N GLN A 7 5.67 -12.73 -15.93
CA GLN A 7 4.46 -12.16 -16.54
C GLN A 7 3.34 -12.00 -15.51
N TYR A 8 3.13 -12.99 -14.65
CA TYR A 8 2.13 -12.87 -13.57
C TYR A 8 2.50 -11.77 -12.56
N LEU A 9 3.78 -11.62 -12.21
CA LEU A 9 4.24 -10.52 -11.34
C LEU A 9 4.01 -9.14 -11.96
N ILE A 10 4.24 -9.00 -13.26
CA ILE A 10 3.95 -7.77 -14.01
C ILE A 10 2.44 -7.49 -14.00
N SER A 11 1.61 -8.51 -14.23
CA SER A 11 0.15 -8.37 -14.17
C SER A 11 -0.33 -7.92 -12.78
N LEU A 12 0.23 -8.50 -11.71
CA LEU A 12 -0.06 -8.08 -10.33
C LEU A 12 0.34 -6.61 -10.08
N LEU A 13 1.50 -6.17 -10.60
CA LEU A 13 1.92 -4.76 -10.49
C LEU A 13 1.02 -3.80 -11.28
N LYS A 14 0.57 -4.21 -12.47
CA LYS A 14 -0.39 -3.45 -13.28
C LYS A 14 -1.73 -3.28 -12.56
N LEU A 15 -2.23 -4.36 -11.95
CA LEU A 15 -3.44 -4.30 -11.11
C LEU A 15 -3.25 -3.37 -9.91
N LEU A 16 -2.10 -3.45 -9.23
CA LEU A 16 -1.77 -2.54 -8.13
C LEU A 16 -1.73 -1.07 -8.58
N LEU A 17 -1.14 -0.79 -9.75
CA LEU A 17 -1.11 0.57 -10.31
C LEU A 17 -2.52 1.13 -10.57
N GLY A 18 -3.41 0.29 -11.11
CA GLY A 18 -4.82 0.63 -11.34
C GLY A 18 -5.57 0.95 -10.05
N SER A 19 -5.34 0.18 -8.98
CA SER A 19 -6.00 0.43 -7.69
C SER A 19 -5.44 1.62 -6.91
N VAL A 20 -4.15 1.98 -7.10
CA VAL A 20 -3.51 3.11 -6.41
C VAL A 20 -3.76 4.45 -7.10
N SER A 21 -3.92 4.43 -8.43
CA SER A 21 -4.26 5.63 -9.18
C SER A 21 -5.77 5.79 -9.15
N ASN A 22 -6.32 6.47 -8.13
CA ASN A 22 -7.73 6.89 -8.13
C ASN A 22 -8.08 7.39 -9.53
N LEU A 23 -8.96 6.68 -10.24
CA LEU A 23 -9.19 6.79 -11.68
C LEU A 23 -9.49 8.23 -12.09
N LYS A 24 -8.43 8.97 -12.43
CA LYS A 24 -8.44 10.21 -13.21
C LYS A 24 -7.52 10.09 -14.43
N SER A 25 -7.30 8.88 -14.94
CA SER A 25 -6.63 8.68 -16.23
C SER A 25 -7.52 7.87 -17.16
N LYS A 26 -7.88 8.49 -18.28
CA LYS A 26 -8.66 8.03 -19.44
C LYS A 26 -8.12 6.77 -20.18
N ASN A 27 -7.36 5.89 -19.52
CA ASN A 27 -6.82 4.70 -20.17
C ASN A 27 -7.58 3.44 -19.73
N GLU A 28 -8.42 2.96 -20.65
CA GLU A 28 -9.46 1.93 -20.47
C GLU A 28 -8.96 0.48 -20.34
N SER A 29 -7.82 0.20 -19.68
CA SER A 29 -7.30 -1.18 -19.61
C SER A 29 -6.88 -1.67 -18.22
N HIS A 30 -7.22 -0.93 -17.17
CA HIS A 30 -6.98 -1.33 -15.78
C HIS A 30 -8.29 -1.40 -14.99
N ILE A 31 -9.27 -2.15 -15.50
CA ILE A 31 -10.65 -2.02 -15.05
C ILE A 31 -11.19 -3.36 -14.53
N VAL A 32 -10.73 -3.78 -13.35
CA VAL A 32 -11.55 -4.71 -12.54
C VAL A 32 -12.77 -3.96 -11.98
N LEU A 33 -12.69 -2.63 -11.87
CA LEU A 33 -13.68 -1.82 -11.17
C LEU A 33 -14.94 -1.50 -12.00
N ALA A 34 -14.85 -1.32 -13.33
CA ALA A 34 -16.05 -1.08 -14.15
C ALA A 34 -16.85 -2.36 -14.39
N ASP A 35 -16.24 -3.54 -14.30
CA ASP A 35 -17.00 -4.80 -14.24
C ASP A 35 -17.87 -4.91 -12.96
N ILE A 36 -17.58 -4.08 -11.95
CA ILE A 36 -18.28 -4.06 -10.66
C ILE A 36 -19.26 -2.89 -10.55
N MET A 37 -19.18 -1.90 -11.46
CA MET A 37 -20.12 -0.79 -11.47
C MET A 37 -21.47 -1.28 -12.01
N PRO A 38 -22.60 -0.99 -11.32
CA PRO A 38 -23.91 -1.30 -11.86
C PRO A 38 -24.11 -0.56 -13.18
N PRO A 39 -24.81 -1.17 -14.16
CA PRO A 39 -25.05 -0.56 -15.47
C PRO A 39 -25.96 0.66 -15.38
N GLU A 40 -26.76 0.78 -14.31
CA GLU A 40 -27.67 1.88 -14.07
C GLU A 40 -27.05 2.94 -13.16
N PRO A 41 -27.20 4.24 -13.47
CA PRO A 41 -26.70 5.32 -12.63
C PRO A 41 -27.45 5.36 -11.28
N PRO A 42 -26.79 5.78 -10.19
CA PRO A 42 -27.43 5.87 -8.89
C PRO A 42 -28.56 6.90 -8.92
N ILE A 43 -29.73 6.49 -8.45
CA ILE A 43 -30.98 7.25 -8.51
C ILE A 43 -31.02 8.28 -7.37
N ASN A 44 -30.46 7.94 -6.21
CA ASN A 44 -30.48 8.77 -5.00
C ASN A 44 -29.08 9.00 -4.40
N VAL A 45 -28.93 10.08 -3.62
CA VAL A 45 -27.68 10.47 -2.93
C VAL A 45 -27.10 9.33 -2.08
N VAL A 46 -27.96 8.59 -1.38
CA VAL A 46 -27.57 7.44 -0.54
C VAL A 46 -26.94 6.32 -1.37
N GLN A 47 -27.49 6.02 -2.56
CA GLN A 47 -26.92 5.01 -3.45
C GLN A 47 -25.55 5.44 -3.99
N SER A 48 -25.37 6.72 -4.31
CA SER A 48 -24.08 7.28 -4.72
C SER A 48 -23.02 7.17 -3.62
N ILE A 49 -23.38 7.46 -2.37
CA ILE A 49 -22.48 7.31 -1.21
C ILE A 49 -22.10 5.85 -1.00
N LYS A 50 -23.08 4.93 -1.02
CA LYS A 50 -22.86 3.48 -0.91
C LYS A 50 -21.91 2.98 -2.00
N MET A 51 -22.16 3.37 -3.25
CA MET A 51 -21.33 2.98 -4.39
C MET A 51 -19.88 3.46 -4.25
N LYS A 52 -19.68 4.72 -3.82
CA LYS A 52 -18.33 5.26 -3.58
C LYS A 52 -17.58 4.49 -2.49
N ILE A 53 -18.26 4.15 -1.40
CA ILE A 53 -17.68 3.39 -0.30
C ILE A 53 -17.29 1.97 -0.77
N ASP A 54 -18.15 1.32 -1.55
CA ASP A 54 -17.91 -0.03 -2.03
C ASP A 54 -16.77 -0.09 -3.06
N VAL A 55 -16.72 0.88 -3.98
CA VAL A 55 -15.59 1.06 -4.91
C VAL A 55 -14.27 1.19 -4.15
N ASN A 56 -14.22 2.05 -3.14
CA ASN A 56 -13.01 2.24 -2.35
C ASN A 56 -12.64 0.95 -1.60
N ARG A 57 -13.62 0.29 -0.97
CA ARG A 57 -13.41 -0.98 -0.28
C ARG A 57 -12.83 -2.05 -1.21
N HIS A 58 -13.34 -2.14 -2.43
CA HIS A 58 -12.85 -3.09 -3.42
C HIS A 58 -11.37 -2.82 -3.76
N GLN A 59 -11.00 -1.55 -3.94
CA GLN A 59 -9.59 -1.16 -4.12
C GLN A 59 -8.73 -1.58 -2.92
N GLU A 60 -9.19 -1.36 -1.68
CA GLU A 60 -8.45 -1.80 -0.47
C GLU A 60 -8.21 -3.31 -0.47
N ILE A 61 -9.23 -4.10 -0.85
CA ILE A 61 -9.16 -5.56 -0.93
C ILE A 61 -8.15 -6.00 -1.99
N ILE A 62 -8.21 -5.42 -3.20
CA ILE A 62 -7.26 -5.73 -4.28
C ILE A 62 -5.83 -5.42 -3.82
N ILE A 63 -5.57 -4.22 -3.30
CA ILE A 63 -4.24 -3.81 -2.84
C ILE A 63 -3.74 -4.75 -1.73
N LYS A 64 -4.62 -5.15 -0.80
CA LYS A 64 -4.31 -6.11 0.26
C LYS A 64 -3.94 -7.47 -0.29
N ALA A 65 -4.72 -8.00 -1.24
CA ALA A 65 -4.46 -9.29 -1.85
C ALA A 65 -3.12 -9.29 -2.60
N ILE A 66 -2.91 -8.31 -3.48
CA ILE A 66 -1.69 -8.20 -4.29
C ILE A 66 -0.45 -8.03 -3.41
N SER A 67 -0.48 -7.08 -2.45
CA SER A 67 0.65 -6.85 -1.56
C SER A 67 0.97 -8.09 -0.70
N GLY A 68 -0.06 -8.85 -0.29
CA GLY A 68 0.06 -10.13 0.42
C GLY A 68 0.72 -11.21 -0.43
N ILE A 69 0.24 -11.42 -1.65
CA ILE A 69 0.80 -12.40 -2.61
C ILE A 69 2.27 -12.07 -2.89
N MET A 70 2.57 -10.81 -3.21
CA MET A 70 3.92 -10.36 -3.52
C MET A 70 4.90 -10.58 -2.36
N ILE A 71 4.51 -10.23 -1.12
CA ILE A 71 5.41 -10.41 0.02
C ILE A 71 5.64 -11.90 0.34
N LEU A 72 4.63 -12.75 0.15
CA LEU A 72 4.75 -14.20 0.32
C LEU A 72 5.69 -14.80 -0.74
N LEU A 73 5.55 -14.44 -2.02
CA LEU A 73 6.46 -14.87 -3.08
C LEU A 73 7.91 -14.47 -2.78
N LEU A 74 8.14 -13.22 -2.38
CA LEU A 74 9.49 -12.74 -2.01
C LEU A 74 10.04 -13.36 -0.72
N LYS A 75 9.21 -13.99 0.12
CA LYS A 75 9.67 -14.78 1.27
C LYS A 75 9.99 -16.20 0.83
N HIS A 76 9.10 -16.83 0.08
CA HIS A 76 9.26 -18.18 -0.43
C HIS A 76 10.55 -18.32 -1.25
N TYR A 77 10.76 -17.49 -2.27
CA TYR A 77 11.97 -17.58 -3.09
C TYR A 77 13.25 -17.28 -2.31
N LYS A 78 13.18 -16.45 -1.27
CA LYS A 78 14.33 -16.17 -0.42
C LYS A 78 14.76 -17.39 0.40
N ILE A 79 13.79 -18.19 0.85
CA ILE A 79 14.04 -19.43 1.59
C ILE A 79 14.45 -20.54 0.61
N ASN A 80 13.82 -20.60 -0.57
CA ASN A 80 14.08 -21.64 -1.55
C ASN A 80 15.49 -21.54 -2.15
N HIS A 81 15.83 -20.39 -2.76
CA HIS A 81 17.13 -20.23 -3.41
C HIS A 81 17.49 -18.76 -3.65
N ILE A 82 18.71 -18.36 -3.29
CA ILE A 82 19.13 -16.95 -3.33
C ILE A 82 19.10 -16.35 -4.73
N TYR A 83 19.52 -17.10 -5.76
CA TYR A 83 19.48 -16.62 -7.15
C TYR A 83 18.06 -16.51 -7.70
N GLN A 84 17.16 -17.38 -7.24
CA GLN A 84 15.74 -17.30 -7.60
C GLN A 84 15.10 -16.04 -7.01
N PHE A 85 15.41 -15.75 -5.74
CA PHE A 85 14.99 -14.51 -5.10
C PHE A 85 15.52 -13.27 -5.84
N GLU A 86 16.80 -13.26 -6.20
CA GLU A 86 17.40 -12.12 -6.89
C GLU A 86 16.79 -11.93 -8.28
N TYR A 87 16.55 -13.01 -9.03
CA TYR A 87 15.88 -12.98 -10.33
C TYR A 87 14.50 -12.33 -10.22
N ILE A 88 13.66 -12.76 -9.26
CA ILE A 88 12.34 -12.19 -9.03
C ILE A 88 12.40 -10.72 -8.62
N CYS A 89 13.35 -10.36 -7.74
CA CYS A 89 13.57 -8.96 -7.38
C CYS A 89 13.93 -8.12 -8.61
N GLN A 90 14.77 -8.64 -9.51
CA GLN A 90 15.16 -7.94 -10.73
C GLN A 90 13.97 -7.75 -11.68
N GLN A 91 13.10 -8.75 -11.83
CA GLN A 91 11.89 -8.63 -12.62
C GLN A 91 10.94 -7.55 -12.07
N LEU A 92 10.76 -7.50 -10.74
CA LEU A 92 9.98 -6.43 -10.09
C LEU A 92 10.60 -5.05 -10.32
N MET A 93 11.93 -4.96 -10.34
CA MET A 93 12.63 -3.70 -10.63
C MET A 93 12.38 -3.22 -12.06
N PHE A 94 12.49 -4.11 -13.05
CA PHE A 94 12.21 -3.80 -14.45
C PHE A 94 10.75 -3.43 -14.69
N ALA A 95 9.83 -4.01 -13.92
CA ALA A 95 8.41 -3.68 -13.95
C ALA A 95 8.02 -2.40 -13.17
N ASN A 96 8.99 -1.53 -12.83
CA ASN A 96 8.77 -0.26 -12.13
C ASN A 96 8.09 -0.39 -10.74
N CYS A 97 8.36 -1.47 -10.01
CA CYS A 97 7.80 -1.68 -8.68
C CYS A 97 8.23 -0.59 -7.66
N ILE A 98 9.49 -0.13 -7.70
CA ILE A 98 9.97 0.91 -6.78
C ILE A 98 9.21 2.24 -6.97
N PRO A 99 9.18 2.83 -8.19
CA PRO A 99 8.39 4.04 -8.45
C PRO A 99 6.92 3.89 -8.05
N LEU A 100 6.30 2.74 -8.34
CA LEU A 100 4.91 2.47 -7.99
C LEU A 100 4.68 2.52 -6.47
N ILE A 101 5.51 1.85 -5.68
CA ILE A 101 5.38 1.86 -4.22
C ILE A 101 5.65 3.27 -3.65
N ILE A 102 6.60 4.01 -4.22
CA ILE A 102 6.86 5.39 -3.80
C ILE A 102 5.66 6.29 -4.13
N LYS A 103 5.04 6.13 -5.30
CA LYS A 103 3.81 6.84 -5.68
C LYS A 103 2.69 6.56 -4.68
N PHE A 104 2.48 5.29 -4.31
CA PHE A 104 1.53 4.90 -3.27
C PHE A 104 1.84 5.60 -1.94
N LEU A 105 3.10 5.57 -1.48
CA LEU A 105 3.50 6.20 -0.21
C LEU A 105 3.47 7.73 -0.25
N SER A 106 3.26 8.34 -1.42
CA SER A 106 3.22 9.79 -1.60
C SER A 106 1.84 10.40 -1.34
N GLN A 107 0.80 9.58 -1.27
CA GLN A 107 -0.53 9.99 -0.81
C GLN A 107 -0.51 10.35 0.69
N GLU A 108 -1.57 10.98 1.19
CA GLU A 108 -1.72 11.28 2.62
C GLU A 108 -1.97 9.98 3.40
N MET A 109 -0.88 9.33 3.80
CA MET A 109 -0.90 8.01 4.43
C MET A 109 -1.72 7.95 5.72
N THR A 110 -1.83 9.07 6.46
CA THR A 110 -2.67 9.17 7.66
C THR A 110 -4.15 9.02 7.33
N GLU A 111 -4.62 9.76 6.32
CA GLU A 111 -6.00 9.67 5.85
C GLU A 111 -6.28 8.29 5.23
N PHE A 112 -5.34 7.78 4.44
CA PHE A 112 -5.48 6.46 3.82
C PHE A 112 -5.63 5.33 4.85
N VAL A 113 -4.84 5.32 5.93
CA VAL A 113 -5.00 4.28 6.97
C VAL A 113 -6.20 4.52 7.88
N GLN A 114 -6.75 5.73 7.91
CA GLN A 114 -7.95 6.09 8.70
C GLN A 114 -9.24 6.00 7.88
N SER A 115 -9.16 5.71 6.58
CA SER A 115 -10.34 5.67 5.72
C SER A 115 -11.33 4.59 6.17
N LYS A 116 -12.58 5.01 6.33
CA LYS A 116 -13.69 4.16 6.76
C LYS A 116 -14.49 3.73 5.54
N ASN A 117 -14.04 2.65 4.89
CA ASN A 117 -14.72 2.05 3.75
C ASN A 117 -15.38 0.71 4.14
N ASN A 118 -16.06 0.67 5.29
CA ASN A 118 -16.78 -0.50 5.76
C ASN A 118 -18.13 -0.07 6.32
N ILE A 119 -19.20 -0.72 5.89
CA ILE A 119 -20.56 -0.49 6.41
C ILE A 119 -21.02 -1.82 7.00
N PRO A 120 -20.91 -2.02 8.33
CA PRO A 120 -21.17 -3.32 8.96
C PRO A 120 -22.55 -3.90 8.65
N VAL A 121 -23.56 -3.05 8.50
CA VAL A 121 -24.94 -3.46 8.13
C VAL A 121 -24.99 -4.10 6.74
N LEU A 122 -24.09 -3.71 5.83
CA LEU A 122 -24.02 -4.26 4.48
C LEU A 122 -23.06 -5.46 4.38
N ASP A 123 -22.42 -5.87 5.48
CA ASP A 123 -21.56 -7.04 5.52
C ASP A 123 -22.36 -8.33 5.73
N PHE A 124 -21.92 -9.43 5.12
CA PHE A 124 -22.46 -10.75 5.44
C PHE A 124 -22.08 -11.13 6.89
N PRO A 125 -23.01 -11.68 7.71
CA PRO A 125 -24.37 -12.07 7.35
C PRO A 125 -25.45 -11.00 7.58
N ALA A 126 -25.10 -9.84 8.14
CA ALA A 126 -26.06 -8.78 8.51
C ALA A 126 -26.89 -8.26 7.33
N CYS A 127 -26.34 -8.27 6.12
CA CYS A 127 -27.07 -7.88 4.91
C CYS A 127 -28.15 -8.89 4.44
N VAL A 128 -28.17 -10.09 5.02
CA VAL A 128 -29.12 -11.17 4.67
C VAL A 128 -30.03 -11.53 5.84
N ILE A 129 -29.52 -11.42 7.07
CA ILE A 129 -30.22 -11.87 8.28
C ILE A 129 -30.72 -10.67 9.09
N GLY A 130 -32.03 -10.61 9.33
CA GLY A 130 -32.68 -9.59 10.16
C GLY A 130 -33.29 -8.42 9.38
N GLU A 131 -33.96 -7.52 10.10
CA GLU A 131 -34.50 -6.28 9.52
C GLU A 131 -33.34 -5.37 9.08
N GLN A 132 -33.39 -4.94 7.83
CA GLN A 132 -32.38 -4.04 7.26
C GLN A 132 -32.71 -2.62 7.70
N PRO A 133 -31.85 -1.95 8.49
CA PRO A 133 -32.11 -0.59 8.91
C PRO A 133 -32.06 0.35 7.70
N GLU A 134 -32.89 1.39 7.73
CA GLU A 134 -32.83 2.44 6.72
C GLU A 134 -31.48 3.16 6.79
N LEU A 135 -30.73 3.11 5.69
CA LEU A 135 -29.46 3.82 5.59
C LEU A 135 -29.72 5.32 5.37
N THR A 136 -29.54 6.10 6.43
CA THR A 136 -29.40 7.55 6.38
C THR A 136 -27.91 7.93 6.44
N SER A 137 -27.55 9.17 6.07
CA SER A 137 -26.16 9.65 6.17
C SER A 137 -25.60 9.47 7.58
N ASP A 138 -26.44 9.73 8.58
CA ASP A 138 -26.04 9.80 9.98
C ASP A 138 -25.81 8.41 10.58
N THR A 139 -26.56 7.40 10.12
CA THR A 139 -26.34 6.00 10.54
C THR A 139 -25.05 5.42 9.96
N ILE A 140 -24.65 5.82 8.75
CA ILE A 140 -23.39 5.39 8.12
C ILE A 140 -22.17 5.91 8.91
N GLU A 141 -22.21 7.15 9.40
CA GLU A 141 -21.12 7.72 10.19
C GLU A 141 -20.99 7.05 11.56
N LEU A 142 -22.11 6.84 12.25
CA LEU A 142 -22.15 6.24 13.59
C LEU A 142 -21.64 4.78 13.60
N LEU A 143 -21.97 4.00 12.57
CA LEU A 143 -21.57 2.60 12.44
C LEU A 143 -20.08 2.41 12.10
N SER A 144 -19.40 3.49 11.69
CA SER A 144 -18.02 3.43 11.23
C SER A 144 -16.98 3.72 12.34
N GLU A 145 -17.38 3.81 13.61
CA GLU A 145 -16.54 4.34 14.71
C GLU A 145 -15.60 3.36 15.42
N THR A 146 -15.54 2.09 15.05
CA THR A 146 -14.98 1.09 15.97
C THR A 146 -13.45 0.97 16.01
N GLN A 147 -12.68 1.51 15.06
CA GLN A 147 -11.22 1.34 15.03
C GLN A 147 -10.45 2.58 14.52
N PRO A 148 -9.27 2.89 15.10
CA PRO A 148 -8.47 4.05 14.69
C PRO A 148 -7.82 3.88 13.31
N TYR A 149 -7.73 2.65 12.79
CA TYR A 149 -7.14 2.33 11.50
C TYR A 149 -7.94 1.26 10.76
N SER A 150 -8.08 1.42 9.44
CA SER A 150 -8.47 0.35 8.53
C SER A 150 -7.37 -0.71 8.49
N TRP A 151 -7.67 -1.90 9.01
CA TRP A 151 -6.75 -3.04 9.02
C TRP A 151 -6.25 -3.39 7.61
N ARG A 152 -7.13 -3.34 6.61
CA ARG A 152 -6.77 -3.65 5.21
C ARG A 152 -5.69 -2.69 4.71
N ASN A 153 -5.87 -1.40 4.93
CA ASN A 153 -4.95 -0.36 4.49
C ASN A 153 -3.64 -0.39 5.26
N MET A 154 -3.70 -0.62 6.57
CA MET A 154 -2.51 -0.78 7.40
C MET A 154 -1.68 -2.00 6.94
N PHE A 155 -2.33 -3.15 6.75
CA PHE A 155 -1.69 -4.38 6.27
C PHE A 155 -1.02 -4.18 4.91
N SER A 156 -1.74 -3.61 3.94
CA SER A 156 -1.24 -3.29 2.61
C SER A 156 -0.02 -2.38 2.67
N SER A 157 -0.10 -1.28 3.42
CA SER A 157 0.95 -0.28 3.50
C SER A 157 2.22 -0.85 4.14
N ILE A 158 2.09 -1.68 5.18
CA ILE A 158 3.21 -2.40 5.78
C ILE A 158 3.84 -3.37 4.78
N ASN A 159 3.04 -4.13 4.03
CA ASN A 159 3.57 -5.08 3.06
C ASN A 159 4.32 -4.40 1.92
N LEU A 160 3.81 -3.30 1.37
CA LEU A 160 4.51 -2.54 0.34
C LEU A 160 5.84 -1.98 0.86
N LEU A 161 5.88 -1.45 2.08
CA LEU A 161 7.14 -1.05 2.72
C LEU A 161 8.11 -2.22 2.88
N ARG A 162 7.62 -3.42 3.25
CA ARG A 162 8.45 -4.63 3.39
C ARG A 162 9.00 -5.12 2.06
N ILE A 163 8.19 -5.06 1.00
CA ILE A 163 8.61 -5.35 -0.38
C ILE A 163 9.74 -4.40 -0.75
N LEU A 164 9.55 -3.09 -0.56
CA LEU A 164 10.57 -2.08 -0.87
C LEU A 164 11.87 -2.30 -0.07
N ASN A 165 11.76 -2.64 1.21
CA ASN A 165 12.91 -3.02 2.05
C ASN A 165 13.64 -4.25 1.49
N LYS A 166 12.92 -5.30 1.07
CA LYS A 166 13.52 -6.51 0.49
C LYS A 166 14.24 -6.24 -0.83
N LEU A 167 13.66 -5.39 -1.69
CA LEU A 167 14.25 -5.03 -2.98
C LEU A 167 15.56 -4.25 -2.81
N THR A 168 15.64 -3.39 -1.79
CA THR A 168 16.72 -2.41 -1.63
C THR A 168 17.80 -2.81 -0.62
N LYS A 169 17.52 -3.78 0.26
CA LYS A 169 18.46 -4.25 1.29
C LYS A 169 19.78 -4.69 0.65
N TRP A 170 20.87 -4.02 1.03
CA TRP A 170 22.24 -4.26 0.54
C TRP A 170 22.46 -4.03 -0.97
N LYS A 171 21.58 -3.30 -1.66
CA LYS A 171 21.67 -3.06 -3.10
C LYS A 171 21.86 -1.57 -3.38
N ASN A 172 23.11 -1.10 -3.44
CA ASN A 172 23.43 0.33 -3.59
C ASN A 172 22.70 0.99 -4.77
N CYS A 173 22.68 0.38 -5.96
CA CYS A 173 21.99 0.94 -7.12
C CYS A 173 20.49 1.15 -6.87
N ARG A 174 19.83 0.18 -6.22
CA ARG A 174 18.39 0.25 -5.90
C ARG A 174 18.12 1.28 -4.78
N ILE A 175 19.05 1.47 -3.85
CA ILE A 175 18.95 2.53 -2.83
C ILE A 175 19.12 3.91 -3.49
N ILE A 176 20.04 4.05 -4.43
CA ILE A 176 20.21 5.29 -5.20
C ILE A 176 18.91 5.60 -5.98
N MET A 177 18.25 4.59 -6.55
CA MET A 177 16.93 4.79 -7.16
C MET A 177 15.91 5.40 -6.18
N LEU A 178 15.87 4.96 -4.92
CA LEU A 178 15.00 5.58 -3.90
C LEU A 178 15.27 7.08 -3.70
N VAL A 179 16.54 7.48 -3.81
CA VAL A 179 16.97 8.87 -3.70
C VAL A 179 16.61 9.66 -4.95
N ILE A 180 16.84 9.10 -6.14
CA ILE A 180 16.46 9.69 -7.43
C ILE A 180 14.95 9.96 -7.47
N PHE A 181 14.14 9.00 -7.02
CA PHE A 181 12.68 9.15 -6.92
C PHE A 181 12.22 9.95 -5.69
N LYS A 182 13.13 10.66 -5.01
CA LYS A 182 12.84 11.56 -3.88
C LYS A 182 12.02 10.92 -2.76
N SER A 183 12.17 9.61 -2.53
CA SER A 183 11.32 8.84 -1.61
C SER A 183 11.46 9.23 -0.14
N SER A 184 12.53 9.95 0.23
CA SER A 184 12.77 10.37 1.61
C SER A 184 11.65 11.27 2.16
N GLN A 185 11.06 12.13 1.33
CA GLN A 185 9.97 13.03 1.74
C GLN A 185 8.65 12.29 2.04
N PRO A 186 8.10 11.46 1.14
CA PRO A 186 6.88 10.69 1.45
C PRO A 186 7.10 9.73 2.63
N LEU A 187 8.27 9.09 2.73
CA LEU A 187 8.60 8.24 3.88
C LEU A 187 8.61 9.03 5.19
N LYS A 188 9.21 10.23 5.22
CA LYS A 188 9.16 11.09 6.41
C LYS A 188 7.72 11.49 6.79
N ARG A 189 6.89 11.86 5.82
CA ARG A 189 5.47 12.18 6.06
C ARG A 189 4.72 10.98 6.64
N ALA A 190 4.99 9.79 6.11
CA ALA A 190 4.37 8.54 6.57
C ALA A 190 4.66 8.23 8.06
N LEU A 191 5.76 8.73 8.65
CA LEU A 191 6.04 8.57 10.08
C LEU A 191 4.95 9.18 11.00
N ARG A 192 4.08 10.06 10.48
CA ARG A 192 2.91 10.56 11.22
C ARG A 192 1.92 9.45 11.60
N VAL A 193 1.88 8.35 10.84
CA VAL A 193 1.10 7.15 11.19
C VAL A 193 1.74 6.49 12.42
N ARG A 194 1.04 6.54 13.55
CA ARG A 194 1.52 6.05 14.86
C ARG A 194 1.31 4.53 15.03
N HIS A 195 1.82 3.74 14.08
CA HIS A 195 1.82 2.29 14.15
C HIS A 195 3.25 1.75 14.14
N SER A 196 3.63 0.99 15.19
CA SER A 196 5.01 0.60 15.47
C SER A 196 5.67 -0.19 14.33
N MET A 197 4.98 -1.21 13.80
CA MET A 197 5.50 -2.03 12.70
C MET A 197 5.64 -1.21 11.40
N PHE A 198 4.71 -0.28 11.16
CA PHE A 198 4.73 0.57 9.98
C PHE A 198 5.94 1.52 10.03
N GLN A 199 6.07 2.27 11.14
CA GLN A 199 7.19 3.18 11.36
C GLN A 199 8.54 2.47 11.29
N LEU A 200 8.65 1.24 11.82
CA LEU A 200 9.89 0.46 11.75
C LEU A 200 10.38 0.24 10.31
N PHE A 201 9.48 -0.13 9.39
CA PHE A 201 9.87 -0.35 7.99
C PHE A 201 10.13 0.95 7.23
N VAL A 202 9.44 2.03 7.57
CA VAL A 202 9.75 3.39 7.06
C VAL A 202 11.15 3.82 7.50
N LEU A 203 11.47 3.70 8.79
CA LEU A 203 12.76 4.10 9.35
C LEU A 203 13.92 3.28 8.77
N LYS A 204 13.72 1.98 8.50
CA LYS A 204 14.72 1.16 7.80
C LYS A 204 15.06 1.69 6.41
N LEU A 205 14.05 2.13 5.64
CA LEU A 205 14.26 2.73 4.32
C LEU A 205 14.93 4.10 4.40
N LEU A 206 14.58 4.91 5.40
CA LEU A 206 15.23 6.20 5.63
C LEU A 206 16.71 6.01 6.04
N LYS A 207 17.00 5.01 6.89
CA LYS A 207 18.37 4.69 7.32
C LYS A 207 19.30 4.37 6.14
N ILE A 208 18.86 3.49 5.23
CA ILE A 208 19.71 3.10 4.09
C ILE A 208 19.92 4.26 3.11
N GLN A 209 18.93 5.15 2.96
CA GLN A 209 19.04 6.35 2.12
C GLN A 209 19.91 7.44 2.75
N ALA A 210 19.96 7.54 4.09
CA ALA A 210 20.67 8.60 4.79
C ALA A 210 22.17 8.67 4.43
N LYS A 211 22.79 7.56 4.01
CA LYS A 211 24.16 7.53 3.48
C LYS A 211 24.28 8.35 2.18
N PHE A 212 23.31 8.20 1.29
CA PHE A 212 23.30 8.80 -0.07
C PHE A 212 22.72 10.21 -0.10
N LEU A 213 21.88 10.58 0.88
CA LEU A 213 21.32 11.93 1.01
C LEU A 213 22.31 12.98 1.57
N GLY A 214 23.49 12.54 2.02
CA GLY A 214 24.55 13.43 2.48
C GLY A 214 24.40 13.98 3.90
N ARG A 215 25.42 14.73 4.35
CA ARG A 215 25.51 15.25 5.73
C ARG A 215 24.47 16.31 6.04
N GLN A 216 24.18 17.19 5.09
CA GLN A 216 23.23 18.29 5.27
C GLN A 216 21.82 17.78 5.55
N TRP A 217 21.39 16.73 4.83
CA TRP A 217 20.10 16.09 5.09
C TRP A 217 20.03 15.50 6.51
N ARG A 218 21.10 14.85 6.99
CA ARG A 218 21.10 14.30 8.36
C ARG A 218 20.97 15.40 9.42
N LYS A 219 21.67 16.53 9.24
CA LYS A 219 21.57 17.69 10.14
C LYS A 219 20.18 18.31 10.18
N SER A 220 19.49 18.44 9.04
CA SER A 220 18.13 18.98 9.00
C SER A 220 17.05 17.99 9.43
N ASN A 221 17.41 16.72 9.66
CA ASN A 221 16.49 15.63 10.00
C ASN A 221 16.87 14.94 11.31
N MET A 222 17.41 15.68 12.29
CA MET A 222 17.89 15.11 13.56
C MET A 222 16.84 14.27 14.29
N LYS A 223 15.57 14.69 14.33
CA LYS A 223 14.48 13.87 14.92
C LYS A 223 14.37 12.50 14.25
N THR A 224 14.33 12.46 12.92
CA THR A 224 14.33 11.22 12.14
C THR A 224 15.57 10.39 12.40
N MET A 225 16.75 11.03 12.51
CA MET A 225 17.99 10.32 12.84
C MET A 225 17.89 9.69 14.24
N SER A 226 17.41 10.41 15.24
CA SER A 226 17.19 9.88 16.60
C SER A 226 16.17 8.74 16.64
N ASP A 227 15.09 8.83 15.88
CA ASP A 227 14.12 7.73 15.70
C ASP A 227 14.77 6.51 15.03
N ILE A 228 15.63 6.70 14.04
CA ILE A 228 16.42 5.62 13.43
C ILE A 228 17.33 4.98 14.48
N TYR A 229 18.04 5.78 15.29
CA TYR A 229 18.95 5.25 16.29
C TYR A 229 18.20 4.46 17.38
N SER A 230 17.05 4.95 17.84
CA SER A 230 16.28 4.30 18.91
C SER A 230 15.52 3.05 18.45
N LYS A 231 14.99 3.02 17.22
CA LYS A 231 14.04 1.97 16.78
C LYS A 231 14.61 0.99 15.76
N VAL A 232 15.72 1.31 15.08
CA VAL A 232 16.29 0.48 14.02
C VAL A 232 17.65 -0.06 14.45
N ARG A 233 17.81 -1.39 14.48
CA ARG A 233 19.07 -2.07 14.79
C ARG A 233 20.25 -1.46 14.02
N HIS A 234 21.33 -1.11 14.72
CA HIS A 234 22.50 -0.45 14.12
C HIS A 234 23.25 -1.36 13.16
N ARG A 235 23.37 -2.64 13.50
CA ARG A 235 24.00 -3.69 12.69
C ARG A 235 22.94 -4.65 12.14
N LEU A 236 23.20 -5.20 10.96
CA LEU A 236 22.45 -6.29 10.34
C LEU A 236 23.31 -7.53 10.34
#